data_AF-A0A9Q1E1C9-F1
#
_entry.id   AF-A0A9Q1E1C9-F1
#
_cell.length_a   1.000
_cell.length_b   1.000
_cell.length_c   1.000
_cell.angle_alpha   90.00
_cell.angle_beta   90.00
_cell.angle_gamma   90.00
#
_symmetry.space_group_name_H-M   'P 1'
#
loop_
_entity.id
_entity.type
_entity.pdbx_description
1 polymer ?
#
loop_
_entity_poly.entity_id
_entity_poly.type
_entity_poly.pdbx_seq_one_letter_code
_entity_poly.pdbx_strand_id
1 'polypeptide(L)'
;MQQHPGMLLAELPFRGHHIKRTVEGYLRDVISYSLLNLKMAEAMQEKIKNYRTAPFDARFPNTNQTRNCFQNYLDFHRCNKALSEKGQDVAPCDWYQRVYKSLCPMSWVSKWDEQIESGSFPGKI
;
A
#
# COMPACT_ATOMS: atom_id res chain seq x y z
N MET A 1 -58.60 -8.19 4.95
CA MET A 1 -58.29 -6.80 4.55
C MET A 1 -57.46 -6.20 5.67
N GLN A 2 -56.26 -5.66 5.56
CA GLN A 2 -55.31 -5.31 4.50
C GLN A 2 -53.89 -5.37 5.15
N GLN A 3 -52.88 -5.98 4.52
CA GLN A 3 -51.67 -5.33 3.96
C GLN A 3 -51.05 -4.16 4.75
N HIS A 4 -49.86 -4.38 5.31
CA HIS A 4 -48.81 -3.36 5.51
C HIS A 4 -47.43 -3.99 5.29
N PRO A 5 -46.64 -3.54 4.30
CA PRO A 5 -45.20 -3.77 4.27
C PRO A 5 -44.42 -2.45 4.38
N GLY A 6 -43.35 -2.49 5.17
CA GLY A 6 -42.15 -1.67 4.97
C GLY A 6 -42.20 -0.24 5.50
N MET A 7 -41.36 0.04 6.51
CA MET A 7 -40.26 1.02 6.46
C MET A 7 -39.77 1.25 7.89
N LEU A 8 -38.78 0.48 8.34
CA LEU A 8 -38.04 0.84 9.55
C LEU A 8 -36.95 1.83 9.12
N LEU A 9 -37.19 3.11 9.41
CA LEU A 9 -36.20 4.17 9.31
C LEU A 9 -35.02 3.85 10.24
N ALA A 10 -33.87 3.52 9.68
CA ALA A 10 -32.59 3.70 10.35
C ALA A 10 -31.99 5.01 9.82
N GLU A 11 -32.25 6.11 10.53
CA GLU A 11 -31.55 7.37 10.27
C GLU A 11 -30.10 7.25 10.76
N LEU A 12 -29.16 7.14 9.81
CA LEU A 12 -27.76 7.47 10.06
C LEU A 12 -27.61 9.00 9.89
N PRO A 13 -27.05 9.74 10.85
CA PRO A 13 -26.83 11.17 10.70
C PRO A 13 -25.55 11.40 9.89
N PHE A 14 -25.60 11.11 8.59
CA PHE A 14 -24.61 11.69 7.67
C PHE A 14 -25.05 13.12 7.36
N ARG A 15 -24.35 14.07 7.97
CA ARG A 15 -24.45 15.50 7.65
C ARG A 15 -23.94 15.71 6.22
N GLY A 16 -24.77 15.40 5.24
CA GLY A 16 -24.48 15.49 3.82
C GLY A 16 -24.50 16.94 3.36
N HIS A 17 -23.33 17.55 3.22
CA HIS A 17 -23.17 18.55 2.16
C HIS A 17 -23.25 17.80 0.83
N HIS A 18 -24.45 17.76 0.22
CA HIS A 18 -24.60 17.37 -1.18
C HIS A 18 -23.92 18.44 -2.04
N ILE A 19 -22.62 18.31 -2.25
CA ILE A 19 -21.90 19.05 -3.27
C ILE A 19 -22.42 18.51 -4.61
N LYS A 20 -23.37 19.22 -5.23
CA LYS A 20 -23.73 19.00 -6.63
C LYS A 20 -22.51 19.37 -7.49
N ARG A 21 -21.53 18.46 -7.61
CA ARG A 21 -20.40 18.65 -8.52
C ARG A 21 -20.95 18.66 -9.95
N THR A 22 -20.63 19.70 -10.71
CA THR A 22 -20.92 19.71 -12.14
C THR A 22 -20.11 18.60 -12.83
N VAL A 23 -20.59 18.10 -13.98
CA VAL A 23 -19.85 17.11 -14.78
C VAL A 23 -18.44 17.62 -15.11
N GLU A 24 -18.32 18.92 -15.40
CA GLU A 24 -17.03 19.58 -15.59
C GLU A 24 -16.14 19.54 -14.34
N GLY A 25 -16.71 19.72 -13.15
CA GLY A 25 -15.99 19.62 -11.88
C GLY A 25 -15.48 18.20 -11.62
N TYR A 26 -16.33 17.19 -11.84
CA TYR A 26 -15.93 15.78 -11.73
C TYR A 26 -14.82 15.42 -12.73
N LEU A 27 -14.93 15.87 -13.99
CA LEU A 27 -13.91 15.63 -15.00
C LEU A 27 -12.56 16.27 -14.64
N ARG A 28 -12.57 17.52 -14.13
CA ARG A 28 -11.36 18.18 -13.63
C ARG A 28 -10.73 17.43 -12.46
N ASP A 29 -11.53 16.94 -11.52
CA ASP A 29 -11.06 16.15 -10.38
C ASP A 29 -10.39 14.84 -10.84
N VAL A 30 -11.02 14.12 -11.77
CA VAL A 30 -10.48 12.87 -12.33
C VAL A 30 -9.16 13.14 -13.06
N ILE A 31 -9.10 14.15 -13.94
CA ILE A 31 -7.87 14.52 -14.65
C ILE A 31 -6.77 14.91 -13.65
N SER A 32 -7.09 15.68 -12.63
CA SER A 32 -6.15 16.07 -11.57
C SER A 32 -5.58 14.85 -10.83
N TYR A 33 -6.43 13.90 -10.44
CA TYR A 33 -5.99 12.66 -9.79
C TYR A 33 -5.12 11.79 -10.70
N SER A 34 -5.49 11.63 -11.97
CA SER A 34 -4.68 10.90 -12.96
C SER A 34 -3.31 11.55 -13.16
N LEU A 35 -3.24 12.87 -13.29
CA LEU A 35 -1.97 13.60 -13.40
C LEU A 35 -1.13 13.48 -12.13
N LEU A 36 -1.75 13.50 -10.95
CA LEU A 36 -1.05 13.29 -9.68
C LEU A 36 -0.44 11.88 -9.61
N ASN A 37 -1.20 10.85 -9.99
CA ASN A 37 -0.71 9.47 -10.02
C ASN A 37 0.48 9.30 -10.98
N LEU A 38 0.41 9.89 -12.18
CA LEU A 38 1.52 9.85 -13.15
C LEU A 38 2.77 10.52 -12.57
N LYS A 39 2.64 11.72 -11.98
CA LYS A 39 3.76 12.42 -11.33
C LYS A 39 4.39 11.61 -10.19
N MET A 40 3.56 10.93 -9.37
CA MET A 40 4.07 10.09 -8.29
C MET A 40 4.79 8.84 -8.82
N ALA A 41 4.28 8.22 -9.89
CA ALA A 41 4.91 7.09 -10.53
C ALA A 41 6.29 7.45 -11.10
N GLU A 42 6.39 8.56 -11.83
CA GLU A 42 7.66 9.09 -12.36
C GLU A 42 8.68 9.37 -11.24
N ALA A 43 8.23 10.03 -10.16
CA ALA A 43 9.09 10.34 -9.03
C ALA A 43 9.60 9.06 -8.31
N MET A 44 8.76 8.02 -8.21
CA MET A 44 9.17 6.73 -7.64
C MET A 44 10.14 5.99 -8.55
N GLN A 45 9.90 5.99 -9.86
CA GLN A 45 10.81 5.37 -10.84
C GLN A 45 12.19 6.01 -10.81
N GLU A 46 12.28 7.34 -10.73
CA GLU A 46 13.57 8.04 -10.64
C GLU A 46 14.32 7.70 -9.34
N LYS A 47 13.61 7.58 -8.22
CA LYS A 47 14.20 7.11 -6.94
C LYS A 47 14.72 5.68 -7.03
N ILE A 48 13.98 4.80 -7.69
CA ILE A 48 14.37 3.40 -7.91
C ILE A 48 15.60 3.33 -8.82
N LYS A 49 15.64 4.13 -9.88
CA LYS A 49 16.75 4.21 -10.83
C LYS A 49 18.04 4.69 -10.18
N ASN A 50 17.96 5.68 -9.30
CA ASN A 50 19.10 6.25 -8.58
C ASN A 50 19.40 5.55 -7.25
N TYR A 51 18.74 4.42 -6.96
CA TYR A 51 18.93 3.68 -5.73
C TYR A 51 20.33 3.06 -5.65
N ARG A 52 21.04 3.34 -4.55
CA ARG A 52 22.35 2.73 -4.26
C ARG A 52 22.31 1.80 -3.05
N THR A 53 21.69 2.26 -1.97
CA THR A 53 21.53 1.53 -0.70
C THR A 53 20.29 2.07 0.03
N ALA A 54 19.88 1.39 1.10
CA ALA A 54 18.77 1.83 1.93
C ALA A 54 19.08 3.21 2.54
N PRO A 55 18.21 4.22 2.37
CA PRO A 55 18.40 5.52 2.99
C PRO A 55 18.17 5.45 4.50
N PHE A 56 18.58 6.50 5.22
CA PHE A 56 18.25 6.66 6.63
C PHE A 56 16.73 6.74 6.81
N ASP A 57 16.20 5.92 7.72
CA ASP A 57 14.79 5.93 8.11
C ASP A 57 14.66 6.41 9.56
N ALA A 58 14.05 7.59 9.73
CA ALA A 58 13.87 8.21 11.04
C ALA A 58 13.00 7.39 12.00
N ARG A 59 12.23 6.40 11.52
CA ARG A 59 11.48 5.46 12.36
C ARG A 59 12.39 4.45 13.07
N PHE A 60 13.59 4.22 12.52
CA PHE A 60 14.58 3.27 13.01
C PHE A 60 15.96 3.94 13.18
N PRO A 61 16.09 4.95 14.07
CA PRO A 61 17.30 5.76 14.17
C PRO A 61 18.47 5.07 14.90
N ASN A 62 18.21 3.97 15.60
CA ASN A 62 19.19 3.28 16.43
C ASN A 62 20.04 2.30 15.63
N THR A 63 21.20 1.90 16.18
CA THR A 63 22.10 0.93 15.54
C THR A 63 21.45 -0.42 15.25
N ASN A 64 20.48 -0.87 16.07
CA ASN A 64 19.76 -2.10 15.82
C ASN A 64 18.71 -1.93 14.70
N GLN A 65 19.06 -2.38 13.49
CA GLN A 65 18.23 -2.29 12.27
C GLN A 65 17.32 -3.51 12.03
N THR A 66 17.21 -4.44 12.99
CA THR A 66 16.39 -5.65 12.87
C THR A 66 14.93 -5.33 12.52
N ARG A 67 14.34 -4.34 13.18
CA ARG A 67 12.96 -3.92 12.90
C ARG A 67 12.80 -3.23 11.55
N ASN A 68 13.83 -2.51 11.09
CA ASN A 68 13.80 -1.86 9.77
C ASN A 68 13.78 -2.91 8.66
N CYS A 69 14.69 -3.89 8.75
CA CYS A 69 14.71 -5.06 7.86
C CYS A 69 13.35 -5.78 7.85
N PHE A 70 12.85 -6.19 9.02
CA PHE A 70 11.62 -6.97 9.11
C PHE A 70 10.40 -6.19 8.61
N GLN A 71 10.30 -4.89 8.91
CA GLN A 71 9.19 -4.06 8.45
C GLN A 71 9.17 -3.95 6.92
N ASN A 72 10.32 -3.70 6.27
CA ASN A 72 10.37 -3.61 4.81
C ASN A 72 10.09 -4.94 4.12
N TYR A 73 10.47 -6.06 4.73
CA TYR A 73 10.10 -7.39 4.25
C TYR A 73 8.57 -7.57 4.27
N LEU A 74 7.92 -7.26 5.39
CA LEU A 74 6.46 -7.31 5.49
C LEU A 74 5.77 -6.36 4.51
N ASP A 75 6.26 -5.12 4.38
CA ASP A 75 5.67 -4.11 3.51
C ASP A 75 5.73 -4.53 2.05
N PHE A 76 6.81 -5.19 1.61
CA PHE A 76 6.91 -5.76 0.26
C PHE A 76 5.80 -6.80 0.02
N HIS A 77 5.66 -7.80 0.89
CA HIS A 77 4.67 -8.85 0.67
C HIS A 77 3.23 -8.34 0.79
N ARG A 78 2.95 -7.43 1.74
CA ARG A 78 1.64 -6.79 1.89
C ARG A 78 1.28 -5.95 0.66
N CYS A 79 2.24 -5.14 0.19
CA CYS A 79 2.07 -4.30 -0.99
C CYS A 79 1.76 -5.18 -2.22
N ASN A 80 2.58 -6.21 -2.46
CA ASN A 80 2.39 -7.11 -3.59
C ASN A 80 1.04 -7.81 -3.54
N LYS A 81 0.69 -8.38 -2.38
CA LYS A 81 -0.60 -9.04 -2.18
C LYS A 81 -1.76 -8.09 -2.47
N ALA A 82 -1.77 -6.90 -1.86
CA ALA A 82 -2.85 -5.93 -2.00
C ALA A 82 -3.01 -5.40 -3.43
N LEU A 83 -1.92 -5.22 -4.18
CA LEU A 83 -1.97 -4.76 -5.57
C LEU A 83 -2.32 -5.90 -6.54
N SER A 84 -1.79 -7.10 -6.30
CA SER A 84 -2.06 -8.28 -7.14
C SER A 84 -3.52 -8.72 -7.04
N GLU A 85 -4.11 -8.71 -5.83
CA GLU A 85 -5.54 -8.99 -5.61
C GLU A 85 -6.45 -7.98 -6.34
N LYS A 86 -5.98 -6.75 -6.56
CA LYS A 86 -6.70 -5.70 -7.30
C LYS A 86 -6.38 -5.68 -8.79
N GLY A 87 -5.49 -6.55 -9.28
CA GLY A 87 -4.99 -6.52 -10.65
C GLY A 87 -4.26 -5.22 -11.02
N GLN A 88 -3.65 -4.57 -10.03
CA GLN A 88 -2.90 -3.32 -10.21
C GLN A 88 -1.41 -3.59 -10.39
N ASP A 89 -0.70 -2.61 -10.96
CA ASP A 89 0.75 -2.67 -11.14
C ASP A 89 1.48 -2.77 -9.79
N VAL A 90 2.37 -3.76 -9.66
CA VAL A 90 3.16 -4.04 -8.47
C VAL A 90 4.49 -3.30 -8.43
N ALA A 91 4.87 -2.60 -9.51
CA ALA A 91 6.11 -1.80 -9.55
C ALA A 91 6.31 -0.85 -8.35
N PRO A 92 5.27 -0.24 -7.74
CA PRO A 92 5.45 0.57 -6.52
C PRO A 92 6.03 -0.21 -5.32
N CYS A 93 5.85 -1.53 -5.27
CA CYS A 93 6.34 -2.39 -4.19
C CYS A 93 7.86 -2.66 -4.30
N ASP A 94 8.47 -2.43 -5.46
CA ASP A 94 9.89 -2.70 -5.72
C ASP A 94 10.82 -1.89 -4.81
N TRP A 95 10.36 -0.73 -4.36
CA TRP A 95 11.09 0.07 -3.37
C TRP A 95 11.38 -0.74 -2.10
N TYR A 96 10.35 -1.38 -1.52
CA TYR A 96 10.50 -2.19 -0.32
C TYR A 96 11.39 -3.39 -0.58
N GLN A 97 11.32 -3.97 -1.78
CA GLN A 97 12.18 -5.08 -2.18
C GLN A 97 13.65 -4.72 -2.11
N ARG A 98 14.02 -3.58 -2.70
CA ARG A 98 15.40 -3.10 -2.70
C ARG A 98 15.90 -2.78 -1.30
N VAL A 99 15.03 -2.18 -0.47
CA VAL A 99 15.38 -1.80 0.90
C VAL A 99 15.61 -3.04 1.77
N TYR A 100 14.70 -4.02 1.83
CA TYR A 100 14.91 -5.19 2.67
C TYR A 100 16.10 -6.03 2.17
N LYS A 101 16.31 -6.14 0.84
CA LYS A 101 17.51 -6.84 0.30
C LYS A 101 18.83 -6.16 0.68
N SER A 102 18.82 -4.85 0.91
CA SER A 102 20.01 -4.10 1.33
C SER A 102 20.26 -4.16 2.85
N LEU A 103 19.20 -4.35 3.64
CA LEU A 103 19.27 -4.33 5.12
C LEU A 103 19.33 -5.73 5.75
N CYS A 104 18.62 -6.70 5.17
CA CYS A 104 18.41 -7.99 5.79
C CYS A 104 19.55 -8.97 5.49
N PRO A 105 19.99 -9.76 6.48
CA PRO A 105 20.81 -10.93 6.21
C PRO A 105 20.07 -11.90 5.27
N MET A 106 20.76 -12.41 4.24
CA MET A 106 20.17 -13.36 3.28
C MET A 106 19.61 -14.62 3.95
N SER A 107 20.24 -15.07 5.03
CA SER A 107 19.77 -16.22 5.80
C SER A 107 18.43 -16.00 6.51
N TRP A 108 18.09 -14.75 6.85
CA TRP A 108 16.79 -14.41 7.42
C TRP A 108 15.72 -14.40 6.34
N VAL A 109 16.02 -13.78 5.20
CA VAL A 109 15.11 -13.72 4.04
C VAL A 109 14.77 -15.13 3.57
N SER A 110 15.76 -15.98 3.32
CA SER A 110 15.54 -17.38 2.91
C SER A 110 14.65 -18.16 3.88
N LYS A 111 14.89 -18.02 5.19
CA LYS A 111 14.07 -18.66 6.21
C LYS A 111 12.63 -18.15 6.21
N TRP A 112 12.44 -16.84 6.06
CA TRP A 112 11.10 -16.27 6.01
C TRP A 112 10.37 -16.65 4.72
N ASP A 113 11.06 -16.74 3.59
CA ASP A 113 10.51 -17.21 2.31
C ASP A 113 10.01 -18.66 2.46
N GLU A 114 10.84 -19.57 3.01
CA GLU A 114 10.45 -20.96 3.32
C GLU A 114 9.23 -21.04 4.27
N GLN A 115 9.19 -20.16 5.27
CA GLN A 115 8.06 -20.07 6.20
C GLN A 115 6.77 -19.58 5.52
N ILE A 116 6.88 -18.65 4.56
CA ILE A 116 5.72 -18.19 3.78
C ILE A 116 5.21 -19.31 2.90
N GLU A 117 6.09 -20.00 2.17
CA GLU A 117 5.73 -21.12 1.29
C GLU A 117 5.09 -22.28 2.08
N SER A 118 5.59 -22.57 3.28
CA SER A 118 5.02 -23.59 4.18
C SER A 118 3.80 -23.13 4.97
N GLY A 119 3.38 -21.86 4.88
CA GLY A 119 2.27 -21.30 5.64
C GLY A 119 2.52 -21.19 7.15
N SER A 120 3.78 -21.26 7.58
CA SER A 120 4.21 -21.22 8.99
C SER A 120 4.77 -19.85 9.42
N PHE A 121 4.78 -18.86 8.53
CA PHE A 121 5.31 -17.53 8.81
C PHE A 121 4.50 -16.79 9.89
N PRO A 122 5.14 -16.29 10.96
CA PRO A 122 4.43 -15.67 12.08
C PRO A 122 3.95 -14.24 11.81
N GLY A 123 4.46 -13.58 10.75
CA GLY A 123 4.08 -12.21 10.42
C GLY A 123 2.78 -12.14 9.61
N LYS A 124 1.95 -11.13 9.90
CA LYS A 124 0.71 -10.88 9.14
C LYS A 124 1.04 -10.25 7.78
N ILE A 125 0.77 -10.98 6.69
CA ILE A 125 0.91 -10.56 5.28
C ILE A 125 -0.46 -10.40 4.62
#